data_AF-A0A843HTP8-F1
#
_entry.id   AF-A0A843HTP8-F1
#
_cell.length_a   1.000
_cell.length_b   1.000
_cell.length_c   1.000
_cell.angle_alpha   90.00
_cell.angle_beta   90.00
_cell.angle_gamma   90.00
#
_symmetry.space_group_name_H-M   'P 1'
#
loop_
_entity.id
_entity.type
_entity.pdbx_description
1 polymer ?
#
loop_
_entity_poly.entity_id
_entity_poly.type
_entity_poly.pdbx_seq_one_letter_code
_entity_poly.pdbx_strand_id
1 'polypeptide(L)'
;MNGEYVYLSGAELCVWYKPRGWNTFSAFCKSNVFEYPCGTSKLHPTEKNYKLIEELILDNTNEGDMVLDMCMGSGTTGAACAYNNRNFIGFELDKEYFHIAEKRIRQAELNYQPSLF
;
A
#
# COMPACT_ATOMS: atom_id res chain seq x y z
N MET A 1 -31.48 -1.90 12.35
CA MET A 1 -30.86 -0.65 12.84
C MET A 1 -31.99 0.27 13.28
N ASN A 2 -31.99 0.73 14.54
CA ASN A 2 -33.10 1.53 15.12
C ASN A 2 -32.86 3.06 15.05
N GLY A 3 -31.94 3.54 14.21
CA GLY A 3 -31.83 4.96 13.84
C GLY A 3 -31.28 5.94 14.90
N GLU A 4 -31.12 5.55 16.17
CA GLU A 4 -30.61 6.47 17.22
C GLU A 4 -29.11 6.74 17.16
N TYR A 5 -28.31 5.82 16.62
CA TYR A 5 -26.85 5.97 16.56
C TYR A 5 -26.30 5.55 15.20
N VAL A 6 -25.39 6.37 14.68
CA VAL A 6 -24.58 6.06 13.49
C VAL A 6 -23.15 5.81 13.96
N TYR A 7 -22.68 4.58 13.81
CA TYR A 7 -21.27 4.27 13.98
C TYR A 7 -20.53 4.69 12.72
N LEU A 8 -19.58 5.60 12.84
CA LEU A 8 -18.69 5.95 11.75
C LEU A 8 -17.63 4.86 11.60
N SER A 9 -17.38 4.39 10.37
CA SER A 9 -16.22 3.54 10.08
C SER A 9 -14.95 4.38 10.25
N GLY A 10 -14.31 4.28 11.42
CA GLY A 10 -13.11 5.04 11.76
C GLY A 10 -11.83 4.21 11.87
N ALA A 11 -11.92 2.89 11.70
CA ALA A 11 -10.79 1.98 11.78
C ALA A 11 -10.84 0.95 10.65
N GLU A 12 -9.68 0.70 10.06
CA GLU A 12 -9.44 -0.40 9.13
C GLU A 12 -8.49 -1.38 9.80
N LEU A 13 -8.72 -2.68 9.58
CA LEU A 13 -7.93 -3.74 10.18
C LEU A 13 -7.13 -4.46 9.09
N CYS A 14 -5.88 -4.78 9.40
CA CYS A 14 -5.05 -5.65 8.58
C CYS A 14 -4.49 -6.78 9.46
N VAL A 15 -4.13 -7.89 8.81
CA VAL A 15 -3.56 -9.06 9.49
C VAL A 15 -2.15 -9.28 8.97
N TRP A 16 -1.18 -9.27 9.88
CA TRP A 16 0.18 -9.71 9.58
C TRP A 16 0.35 -11.18 9.91
N TYR A 17 0.81 -11.93 8.92
CA TYR A 17 1.21 -13.32 9.08
C TYR A 17 2.60 -13.51 8.51
N LYS A 18 3.48 -14.16 9.28
CA LYS A 18 4.83 -14.54 8.86
C LYS A 18 5.11 -15.99 9.24
N PRO A 19 5.53 -16.83 8.28
CA PRO A 19 6.00 -18.18 8.60
C PRO A 19 7.22 -18.14 9.52
N ARG A 20 7.37 -19.18 10.34
CA ARG A 20 8.55 -19.32 11.21
C ARG A 20 9.83 -19.34 10.36
N GLY A 21 10.82 -18.54 10.74
CA GLY A 21 12.12 -18.46 10.06
C GLY A 21 12.22 -17.38 8.97
N TRP A 22 11.15 -16.63 8.71
CA TRP A 22 11.17 -15.44 7.87
C TRP A 22 11.44 -14.21 8.74
N ASN A 23 12.56 -13.54 8.48
CA ASN A 23 13.11 -12.52 9.40
C ASN A 23 12.95 -11.08 8.89
N THR A 24 12.34 -10.87 7.73
CA THR A 24 12.20 -9.53 7.16
C THR A 24 11.13 -8.75 7.91
N PHE A 25 11.54 -8.05 8.97
CA PHE A 25 10.76 -7.02 9.64
C PHE A 25 11.72 -5.97 10.20
N SER A 26 11.66 -4.75 9.68
CA SER A 26 12.57 -3.66 10.06
C SER A 26 11.98 -2.73 11.13
N ALA A 27 10.68 -2.85 11.44
CA ALA A 27 9.93 -2.00 12.35
C ALA A 27 9.95 -2.47 13.82
N PHE A 28 11.15 -2.64 14.39
CA PHE A 28 11.28 -2.99 15.81
C PHE A 28 10.66 -1.92 16.72
N CYS A 29 9.89 -2.36 17.72
CA CYS A 29 9.24 -1.50 18.72
C CYS A 29 8.18 -0.52 18.18
N LYS A 30 7.71 -0.70 16.95
CA LYS A 30 6.67 0.13 16.36
C LYS A 30 5.28 -0.24 16.89
N SER A 31 4.41 0.77 17.00
CA SER A 31 2.99 0.57 17.33
C SER A 31 2.31 -0.31 16.28
N ASN A 32 1.36 -1.15 16.71
CA ASN A 32 0.45 -1.88 15.81
C ASN A 32 -0.79 -1.08 15.40
N VAL A 33 -0.90 0.16 15.89
CA VAL A 33 -1.94 1.13 15.52
C VAL A 33 -1.28 2.21 14.67
N PHE A 34 -1.71 2.32 13.41
CA PHE A 34 -1.22 3.28 12.43
C PHE A 34 -2.26 4.37 12.23
N GLU A 35 -1.88 5.63 12.44
CA GLU A 35 -2.79 6.78 12.34
C GLU A 35 -2.51 7.56 11.06
N TYR A 36 -3.38 7.37 10.06
CA TYR A 36 -3.32 8.06 8.78
C TYR A 36 -4.70 8.58 8.38
N PRO A 37 -4.77 9.73 7.68
CA PRO A 37 -6.03 10.18 7.12
C PRO A 37 -6.49 9.21 6.03
N CYS A 38 -7.81 9.02 5.89
CA CYS A 38 -8.38 8.30 4.76
C CYS A 38 -7.85 8.86 3.43
N GLY A 39 -7.73 8.00 2.41
CA GLY A 39 -7.29 8.42 1.08
C GLY A 39 -8.12 9.59 0.57
N THR A 40 -7.46 10.68 0.19
CA THR A 40 -8.11 11.93 -0.27
C THR A 40 -8.38 11.94 -1.77
N SER A 41 -7.89 10.92 -2.48
CA SER A 41 -8.03 10.75 -3.93
C SER A 41 -9.46 10.37 -4.31
N LYS A 42 -10.03 11.06 -5.30
CA LYS A 42 -11.32 10.69 -5.92
C LYS A 42 -11.18 9.67 -7.06
N LEU A 43 -9.98 9.13 -7.28
CA LEU A 43 -9.70 8.21 -8.39
C LEU A 43 -10.27 6.81 -8.15
N HIS A 44 -10.37 6.39 -6.88
CA HIS A 44 -10.95 5.11 -6.48
C HIS A 44 -11.68 5.26 -5.15
N PRO A 45 -12.88 4.67 -4.98
CA PRO A 45 -13.72 4.87 -3.81
C PRO A 45 -13.08 4.42 -2.50
N THR A 46 -12.19 3.44 -2.56
CA THR A 46 -11.52 2.85 -1.38
C THR A 46 -9.99 2.94 -1.45
N GLU A 47 -9.47 4.04 -2.00
CA GLU A 47 -8.02 4.25 -2.07
C GLU A 47 -7.38 4.32 -0.68
N LYS A 48 -6.36 3.49 -0.44
CA LYS A 48 -5.57 3.52 0.79
C LYS A 48 -4.58 4.67 0.76
N ASN A 49 -4.30 5.24 1.94
CA ASN A 49 -3.32 6.31 2.09
C ASN A 49 -1.94 5.84 1.61
N TYR A 50 -1.30 6.61 0.73
CA TYR A 50 0.01 6.26 0.18
C TYR A 50 1.07 6.08 1.28
N LYS A 51 1.12 6.97 2.27
CA LYS A 51 2.15 6.93 3.32
C LYS A 51 1.98 5.73 4.25
N LEU A 52 0.74 5.33 4.53
CA LEU A 52 0.46 4.08 5.22
C LEU A 52 1.04 2.90 4.42
N ILE A 53 0.69 2.77 3.14
CA ILE A 53 1.14 1.62 2.32
C ILE A 53 2.66 1.60 2.14
N GLU A 54 3.29 2.76 1.90
CA GLU A 54 4.74 2.91 1.84
C GLU A 54 5.40 2.41 3.12
N GLU A 55 4.91 2.87 4.28
CA GLU A 55 5.40 2.44 5.58
C GLU A 55 5.29 0.92 5.76
N LEU A 56 4.14 0.32 5.41
CA LEU A 56 3.97 -1.13 5.52
C LEU A 56 4.91 -1.92 4.61
N ILE A 57 5.20 -1.43 3.41
CA ILE A 57 6.16 -2.05 2.48
C ILE A 57 7.56 -1.98 3.08
N LEU A 58 8.01 -0.81 3.53
CA LEU A 58 9.34 -0.61 4.11
C LEU A 58 9.56 -1.46 5.37
N ASP A 59 8.52 -1.60 6.20
CA ASP A 59 8.56 -2.38 7.43
C ASP A 59 8.69 -3.90 7.16
N ASN A 60 8.20 -4.38 6.01
CA ASN A 60 8.03 -5.82 5.74
C ASN A 60 8.85 -6.35 4.55
N THR A 61 9.60 -5.51 3.85
CA THR A 61 10.36 -5.88 2.64
C THR A 61 11.72 -5.18 2.59
N ASN A 62 12.70 -5.82 1.97
CA ASN A 62 13.95 -5.20 1.57
C ASN A 62 13.84 -4.64 0.15
N GLU A 63 14.82 -3.83 -0.24
CA GLU A 63 14.99 -3.47 -1.66
C GLU A 63 15.19 -4.72 -2.52
N GLY A 64 14.61 -4.71 -3.71
CA GLY A 64 14.62 -5.84 -4.65
C GLY A 64 13.61 -6.95 -4.35
N ASP A 65 13.00 -6.98 -3.16
CA ASP A 65 11.96 -7.96 -2.85
C ASP A 65 10.73 -7.79 -3.76
N MET A 66 10.01 -8.89 -3.99
CA MET A 66 8.79 -8.91 -4.79
C MET A 66 7.55 -8.78 -3.90
N VAL A 67 6.71 -7.79 -4.22
CA VAL A 67 5.42 -7.55 -3.57
C VAL A 67 4.28 -7.95 -4.52
N LEU A 68 3.30 -8.66 -3.99
CA LEU A 68 2.11 -9.09 -4.72
C LEU A 68 0.86 -8.43 -4.14
N ASP A 69 0.05 -7.81 -5.00
CA ASP A 69 -1.27 -7.29 -4.66
C ASP A 69 -2.32 -7.81 -5.64
N MET A 70 -3.19 -8.71 -5.18
CA MET A 70 -4.20 -9.35 -6.05
C MET A 70 -5.42 -8.47 -6.33
N CYS A 71 -5.59 -7.38 -5.59
CA CYS A 71 -6.73 -6.48 -5.70
C CYS A 71 -6.23 -5.03 -5.62
N MET A 72 -5.31 -4.68 -6.53
CA MET A 72 -4.49 -3.48 -6.37
C MET A 72 -5.27 -2.16 -6.49
N GLY A 73 -6.51 -2.19 -6.99
CA GLY A 73 -7.36 -1.01 -7.13
C GLY A 73 -6.67 0.07 -7.93
N SER A 74 -6.49 1.26 -7.34
CA SER A 74 -5.79 2.38 -7.98
C SER A 74 -4.25 2.28 -7.93
N GLY A 75 -3.67 1.15 -7.54
CA GLY A 75 -2.24 0.87 -7.68
C GLY A 75 -1.33 1.51 -6.63
N THR A 76 -1.85 1.92 -5.47
CA THR A 76 -1.06 2.54 -4.40
C THR A 76 0.12 1.66 -3.96
N THR A 77 -0.11 0.35 -3.81
CA THR A 77 0.93 -0.64 -3.47
C THR A 77 2.06 -0.66 -4.50
N GLY A 78 1.73 -0.72 -5.79
CA GLY A 78 2.71 -0.73 -6.85
C GLY A 78 3.50 0.57 -6.95
N ALA A 79 2.84 1.72 -6.79
CA ALA A 79 3.51 3.02 -6.78
C ALA A 79 4.51 3.11 -5.62
N ALA A 80 4.11 2.69 -4.42
CA ALA A 80 5.01 2.66 -3.27
C ALA A 80 6.18 1.68 -3.46
N CYS A 81 5.96 0.54 -4.11
CA CYS A 81 7.05 -0.39 -4.47
C CYS A 81 8.05 0.26 -5.44
N ALA A 82 7.56 0.89 -6.52
CA ALA A 82 8.40 1.55 -7.51
C ALA A 82 9.27 2.67 -6.91
N TYR A 83 8.69 3.54 -6.06
CA TYR A 83 9.44 4.60 -5.38
C TYR A 83 10.53 4.09 -4.44
N ASN A 84 10.36 2.87 -3.92
CA ASN A 84 11.22 2.33 -2.89
C ASN A 84 12.07 1.16 -3.43
N ASN A 85 12.26 1.03 -4.75
CA ASN A 85 13.10 -0.04 -5.33
C ASN A 85 12.65 -1.46 -4.94
N ARG A 86 11.34 -1.72 -4.94
CA ARG A 86 10.74 -3.07 -4.80
C ARG A 86 10.12 -3.51 -6.12
N ASN A 87 10.22 -4.80 -6.41
CA ASN A 87 9.51 -5.40 -7.54
C ASN A 87 8.03 -5.56 -7.19
N PHE A 88 7.14 -5.42 -8.18
CA PHE A 88 5.69 -5.47 -7.95
C PHE A 88 4.96 -6.31 -9.00
N ILE A 89 4.01 -7.13 -8.55
CA ILE A 89 3.01 -7.81 -9.37
C ILE A 89 1.63 -7.43 -8.84
N GLY A 90 0.77 -6.92 -9.72
CA GLY A 90 -0.57 -6.47 -9.37
C GLY A 90 -1.64 -7.08 -10.26
N PHE A 91 -2.80 -7.41 -9.69
CA PHE A 91 -4.00 -7.78 -10.44
C PHE A 91 -5.14 -6.82 -10.12
N GLU A 92 -5.90 -6.44 -11.15
CA GLU A 92 -7.12 -5.66 -11.05
C GLU A 92 -8.08 -6.10 -12.16
N LEU A 93 -9.35 -6.33 -11.81
CA LEU A 93 -10.37 -6.83 -12.73
C LEU A 93 -11.01 -5.68 -13.51
N ASP A 94 -11.20 -4.53 -12.87
CA ASP A 94 -11.77 -3.37 -13.50
C ASP A 94 -10.74 -2.68 -14.41
N LYS A 95 -11.06 -2.57 -15.70
CA LYS A 95 -10.13 -2.00 -16.68
C LYS A 95 -9.83 -0.54 -16.38
N GLU A 96 -10.79 0.25 -15.94
CA GLU A 96 -10.57 1.68 -15.67
C GLU A 96 -9.59 1.86 -14.51
N TYR A 97 -9.79 1.11 -13.43
CA TYR A 97 -8.87 1.11 -12.28
C TYR A 97 -7.50 0.55 -12.63
N PHE A 98 -7.43 -0.49 -13.47
CA PHE A 98 -6.16 -1.01 -13.98
C PHE A 98 -5.36 0.08 -14.73
N HIS A 99 -5.99 0.83 -15.63
CA HIS A 99 -5.28 1.90 -16.36
C HIS A 99 -4.86 3.06 -15.45
N ILE A 100 -5.64 3.36 -14.41
CA ILE A 100 -5.26 4.35 -13.38
C ILE A 100 -4.02 3.86 -12.61
N ALA A 101 -4.04 2.61 -12.16
CA ALA A 101 -2.92 1.97 -11.46
C ALA A 101 -1.67 1.96 -12.34
N GLU A 102 -1.77 1.52 -13.59
CA GLU A 102 -0.65 1.47 -14.54
C GLU A 102 0.02 2.84 -14.69
N LYS A 103 -0.76 3.90 -14.91
CA LYS A 103 -0.22 5.27 -15.04
C LYS A 103 0.51 5.72 -13.79
N ARG A 104 -0.05 5.43 -12.61
CA ARG A 104 0.56 5.82 -11.32
C ARG A 104 1.86 5.08 -11.06
N ILE A 105 1.90 3.78 -11.35
CA ILE A 105 3.09 2.95 -11.18
C ILE A 105 4.19 3.42 -12.13
N ARG A 106 3.88 3.59 -13.42
CA ARG A 106 4.85 4.11 -14.41
C ARG A 106 5.38 5.50 -14.03
N GLN A 107 4.51 6.38 -13.53
CA GLN A 107 4.95 7.70 -13.08
C GLN A 107 5.86 7.62 -11.85
N ALA A 108 5.60 6.69 -10.93
CA ALA A 108 6.45 6.45 -9.77
C ALA A 108 7.83 5.90 -10.19
N GLU A 109 7.88 4.97 -11.13
CA GLU A 109 9.13 4.44 -11.70
C GLU A 109 9.98 5.56 -12.33
N LEU A 110 9.37 6.48 -13.07
CA LEU A 110 10.07 7.63 -13.68
C LEU A 110 10.60 8.63 -12.64
N ASN A 111 9.93 8.74 -11.49
CA ASN A 111 10.31 9.66 -10.43
C ASN A 111 11.28 9.04 -9.41
N TYR A 112 11.58 7.74 -9.54
CA TYR A 112 12.55 7.08 -8.68
C TYR A 112 13.92 7.72 -8.86
N GLN A 113 14.48 8.23 -7.76
CA GLN A 113 15.85 8.74 -7.72
C GLN A 113 16.67 7.87 -6.77
N PRO A 114 17.55 6.99 -7.28
CA PRO A 114 18.47 6.24 -6.42
C PRO A 114 19.36 7.24 -5.67
N SER A 115 19.63 6.99 -4.39
CA SER A 115 20.55 7.83 -3.62
C SER A 115 21.94 7.74 -4.23
N LEU A 116 22.36 8.79 -4.93
CA LEU A 116 23.66 8.90 -5.58
C LEU A 116 24.74 9.41 -4.61
N PHE A 117 24.83 8.87 -3.38
CA PHE A 117 25.94 9.13 -2.45
C PHE A 117 26.12 7.98 -1.47
#